data_AF-A0A2A4TVU4-F1
#
_entry.id   AF-A0A2A4TVU4-F1
#
_cell.length_a   1.000
_cell.length_b   1.000
_cell.length_c   1.000
_cell.angle_alpha   90.00
_cell.angle_beta   90.00
_cell.angle_gamma   90.00
#
_symmetry.space_group_name_H-M   'P 1'
#
loop_
_entity.id
_entity.type
_entity.pdbx_description
1 polymer ?
#
loop_
_entity_poly.entity_id
_entity_poly.type
_entity_poly.pdbx_seq_one_letter_code
_entity_poly.pdbx_strand_id
1 'polypeptide(L)'
;MTEDSHSCCSSTPKTQPKKLPCPSHGGNCNEVALSTLNQHIKQPWELGFHDRRYFFCDDAACDVVYFADDGWQAGQGDVRTPVGQKDATGAATLCYCFGVTRRDVLADPAIKKYVMDQTKNKACACSTQNPSGLCCLKNFPK
;
A
#
# COMPACT_ATOMS: atom_id res chain seq x y z
N MET A 1 -0.61 8.88 56.92
CA MET A 1 0.68 8.17 56.88
C MET A 1 0.32 6.72 56.63
N THR A 2 0.50 6.08 55.48
CA THR A 2 1.21 6.33 54.23
C THR A 2 0.52 5.38 53.24
N GLU A 3 0.01 5.87 52.10
CA GLU A 3 -0.47 5.01 51.02
C GLU A 3 0.70 4.71 50.08
N ASP A 4 1.05 3.43 50.00
CA ASP A 4 2.17 2.90 49.24
C ASP A 4 1.92 2.98 47.73
N SER A 5 2.86 3.68 47.11
CA SER A 5 3.09 3.85 45.69
C SER A 5 3.22 2.49 44.97
N HIS A 6 2.25 2.16 44.10
CA HIS A 6 2.41 1.06 43.15
C HIS A 6 2.77 1.60 41.76
N SER A 7 4.07 1.78 41.59
CA SER A 7 4.88 1.53 40.39
C SER A 7 4.17 1.65 39.02
N CYS A 8 4.23 2.86 38.47
CA CYS A 8 3.96 3.12 37.05
C CYS A 8 5.15 2.58 36.22
N CYS A 9 4.97 1.42 35.56
CA CYS A 9 5.97 0.90 34.65
C CYS A 9 5.90 1.66 33.32
N SER A 10 6.76 2.67 33.17
CA SER A 10 6.98 3.40 31.92
C SER A 10 7.70 2.50 30.91
N SER A 11 6.96 1.66 30.18
CA SER A 11 7.49 1.04 28.96
C SER A 11 7.64 2.12 27.90
N THR A 12 8.88 2.40 27.50
CA THR A 12 9.17 3.21 26.32
C THR A 12 8.50 2.58 25.09
N PRO A 13 7.71 3.32 24.29
CA PRO A 13 7.15 2.76 23.07
C PRO A 13 8.32 2.44 22.13
N LYS A 14 8.64 1.15 21.96
CA LYS A 14 9.57 0.72 20.91
C LYS A 14 8.95 1.16 19.59
N THR A 15 9.61 2.07 18.87
CA THR A 15 9.17 2.49 17.54
C THR A 15 9.16 1.27 16.63
N GLN A 16 7.97 0.80 16.26
CA GLN A 16 7.84 -0.38 15.41
C GLN A 16 8.35 -0.08 13.99
N PRO A 17 8.92 -1.08 13.29
CA PRO A 17 9.45 -0.87 11.94
C PRO A 17 8.32 -0.66 10.93
N LYS A 18 8.47 0.34 10.05
CA LYS A 18 7.52 0.65 8.95
C LYS A 18 7.63 -0.30 7.75
N LYS A 19 8.47 -1.34 7.87
CA LYS A 19 8.69 -2.34 6.83
C LYS A 19 8.73 -3.73 7.46
N LEU A 20 8.21 -4.71 6.73
CA LEU A 20 8.34 -6.12 7.06
C LEU A 20 8.71 -6.94 5.82
N PRO A 21 9.45 -8.05 5.98
CA PRO A 21 9.73 -8.95 4.87
C PRO A 21 8.45 -9.63 4.40
N CYS A 22 8.27 -9.73 3.08
CA CYS A 22 7.18 -10.49 2.51
C CYS A 22 7.29 -11.96 2.93
N PRO A 23 6.20 -12.60 3.40
CA PRO A 23 6.24 -14.01 3.81
C PRO A 23 6.57 -14.97 2.65
N SER A 24 6.35 -14.58 1.40
CA SER A 24 6.59 -15.43 0.23
C SER A 24 8.03 -15.39 -0.29
N HIS A 25 8.73 -14.25 -0.20
CA HIS A 25 10.04 -14.07 -0.85
C HIS A 25 11.07 -13.30 0.00
N GLY A 26 10.70 -12.84 1.20
CA GLY A 26 11.61 -12.18 2.15
C GLY A 26 11.96 -10.73 1.85
N GLY A 27 11.48 -10.14 0.73
CA GLY A 27 11.78 -8.75 0.37
C GLY A 27 11.07 -7.73 1.26
N ASN A 28 11.68 -6.56 1.49
CA ASN A 28 11.15 -5.54 2.40
C ASN A 28 9.94 -4.78 1.81
N CYS A 29 8.77 -4.98 2.39
CA CYS A 29 7.51 -4.35 1.99
C CYS A 29 7.17 -3.16 2.90
N ASN A 30 6.53 -2.13 2.35
CA ASN A 30 6.13 -0.94 3.12
C ASN A 30 4.78 -1.16 3.80
N GLU A 31 4.63 -0.62 5.00
CA GLU A 31 3.35 -0.55 5.70
C GLU A 31 2.33 0.29 4.91
N VAL A 32 1.07 -0.14 4.92
CA VAL A 32 -0.07 0.53 4.32
C VAL A 32 -1.14 0.80 5.37
N ALA A 33 -1.86 1.92 5.21
CA ALA A 33 -2.93 2.26 6.12
C ALA A 33 -4.14 1.32 5.92
N LEU A 34 -4.88 1.05 7.00
CA LEU A 34 -6.14 0.30 6.94
C LEU A 34 -7.15 0.95 5.97
N SER A 35 -7.14 2.28 5.85
CA SER A 35 -7.98 3.00 4.89
C SER A 35 -7.64 2.62 3.44
N THR A 36 -6.37 2.44 3.10
CA THR A 36 -5.93 1.94 1.79
C THR A 36 -6.41 0.51 1.58
N LEU A 37 -6.13 -0.37 2.54
CA LEU A 37 -6.51 -1.78 2.47
C LEU A 37 -8.01 -1.96 2.22
N ASN A 38 -8.84 -1.23 2.97
CA ASN A 38 -10.30 -1.30 2.87
C ASN A 38 -10.86 -0.89 1.51
N GLN A 39 -10.16 -0.03 0.76
CA GLN A 39 -10.58 0.34 -0.60
C GLN A 39 -10.30 -0.76 -1.63
N HIS A 40 -9.28 -1.59 -1.38
CA HIS A 40 -8.75 -2.52 -2.37
C HIS A 40 -9.08 -3.98 -2.10
N ILE A 41 -9.31 -4.40 -0.85
CA ILE A 41 -9.69 -5.79 -0.55
C ILE A 41 -11.15 -6.06 -0.95
N LYS A 42 -11.50 -7.25 -1.45
CA LYS A 42 -12.87 -7.57 -1.89
C LYS A 42 -13.89 -7.54 -0.76
N GLN A 43 -13.55 -8.07 0.42
CA GLN A 43 -14.47 -8.20 1.54
C GLN A 43 -13.86 -7.63 2.82
N PRO A 44 -13.72 -6.30 2.95
CA PRO A 44 -13.05 -5.68 4.11
C PRO A 44 -13.75 -5.96 5.44
N TRP A 45 -15.07 -6.24 5.42
CA TRP A 45 -15.83 -6.62 6.63
C TRP A 45 -15.44 -7.99 7.20
N GLU A 46 -14.78 -8.84 6.41
CA GLU A 46 -14.30 -10.16 6.87
C GLU A 46 -12.93 -10.09 7.55
N LEU A 47 -12.24 -8.95 7.46
CA LEU A 47 -10.97 -8.75 8.13
C LEU A 47 -11.10 -8.70 9.65
N GLY A 48 -12.31 -8.48 10.17
CA GLY A 48 -12.58 -8.30 11.61
C GLY A 48 -11.95 -7.02 12.18
N PHE A 49 -12.22 -6.76 13.46
CA PHE A 49 -11.50 -5.72 14.20
C PHE A 49 -10.24 -6.33 14.82
N HIS A 50 -9.12 -6.14 14.14
CA HIS A 50 -7.82 -6.57 14.63
C HIS A 50 -6.87 -5.37 14.60
N ASP A 51 -6.20 -5.13 15.73
CA ASP A 51 -5.08 -4.19 15.82
C ASP A 51 -3.84 -4.85 15.20
N ARG A 52 -3.82 -4.90 13.86
CA ARG A 52 -2.72 -5.45 13.06
C ARG A 52 -2.26 -4.43 12.04
N ARG A 53 -0.98 -4.50 11.69
CA ARG A 53 -0.38 -3.63 10.66
C ARG A 53 -0.35 -4.37 9.35
N TYR A 54 -0.63 -3.65 8.27
CA TYR A 54 -0.71 -4.21 6.93
C TYR A 54 0.44 -3.72 6.07
N PHE A 55 0.90 -4.55 5.15
CA PHE A 55 2.05 -4.29 4.30
C PHE A 55 1.72 -4.64 2.86
N PHE A 56 2.26 -3.89 1.91
CA PHE A 56 2.06 -4.09 0.48
C PHE A 56 3.33 -4.64 -0.20
N CYS A 57 3.18 -5.75 -0.91
CA CYS A 57 4.25 -6.34 -1.72
C CYS A 57 4.20 -5.79 -3.15
N ASP A 58 5.24 -5.06 -3.54
CA ASP A 58 5.42 -4.48 -4.88
C ASP A 58 6.23 -5.36 -5.83
N ASP A 59 6.57 -6.58 -5.43
CA ASP A 59 7.25 -7.56 -6.29
C ASP A 59 6.26 -8.08 -7.34
N ALA A 60 6.68 -7.98 -8.61
CA ALA A 60 5.87 -8.36 -9.78
C ALA A 60 5.72 -9.88 -9.94
N ALA A 61 6.65 -10.67 -9.40
CA ALA A 61 6.63 -12.13 -9.46
C ALA A 61 5.95 -12.78 -8.24
N CYS A 62 5.61 -12.00 -7.21
CA CYS A 62 4.93 -12.48 -6.02
C CYS A 62 3.40 -12.33 -6.15
N ASP A 63 2.63 -13.37 -5.84
CA ASP A 63 1.17 -13.29 -5.86
C ASP A 63 0.58 -12.52 -4.66
N VAL A 64 1.29 -12.48 -3.53
CA VAL A 64 0.88 -11.72 -2.34
C VAL A 64 0.79 -10.24 -2.69
N VAL A 65 -0.38 -9.64 -2.46
CA VAL A 65 -0.61 -8.20 -2.59
C VAL A 65 -0.46 -7.53 -1.23
N TYR A 66 -1.22 -8.01 -0.24
CA TYR A 66 -1.18 -7.51 1.13
C TYR A 66 -0.86 -8.65 2.10
N PHE A 67 -0.22 -8.31 3.20
CA PHE A 67 -0.07 -9.20 4.35
C PHE A 67 -0.05 -8.41 5.64
N ALA A 68 -0.22 -9.08 6.77
CA ALA A 68 -0.15 -8.48 8.10
C ALA A 68 0.92 -9.11 8.98
N ASP A 69 1.24 -8.44 10.08
CA ASP A 69 2.25 -8.87 11.04
C ASP A 69 1.84 -10.06 11.93
N ASP A 70 0.59 -10.51 11.82
CA ASP A 70 0.06 -11.73 12.44
C ASP A 70 -0.02 -12.93 11.48
N GLY A 71 0.50 -12.78 10.26
CA GLY A 71 0.54 -13.84 9.25
C GLY A 71 -0.64 -13.87 8.29
N TRP A 72 -1.64 -12.99 8.43
CA TRP A 72 -2.70 -12.82 7.43
C TRP A 72 -2.11 -12.40 6.07
N GLN A 73 -2.68 -12.91 4.97
CA GLN A 73 -2.22 -12.66 3.60
C GLN A 73 -3.43 -12.55 2.66
N ALA A 74 -3.27 -11.75 1.61
CA ALA A 74 -4.21 -11.61 0.50
C ALA A 74 -3.45 -11.54 -0.82
N GLY A 75 -3.83 -12.39 -1.77
CA GLY A 75 -3.29 -12.43 -3.12
C GLY A 75 -4.07 -11.56 -4.10
N GLN A 76 -3.74 -11.67 -5.39
CA GLN A 76 -4.45 -10.91 -6.44
C GLN A 76 -5.93 -11.28 -6.55
N GLY A 77 -6.29 -12.53 -6.22
CA GLY A 77 -7.67 -13.01 -6.18
C GLY A 77 -8.51 -12.36 -5.08
N ASP A 78 -7.89 -11.81 -4.04
CA ASP A 78 -8.58 -11.27 -2.86
C ASP A 78 -8.80 -9.76 -2.95
N VAL A 79 -8.17 -9.09 -3.93
CA VAL A 79 -8.30 -7.65 -4.15
C VAL A 79 -9.22 -7.33 -5.33
N ARG A 80 -9.97 -6.24 -5.23
CA ARG A 80 -10.88 -5.74 -6.28
C ARG A 80 -10.19 -4.80 -7.26
N THR A 81 -9.06 -4.21 -6.87
CA THR A 81 -8.30 -3.28 -7.69
C THR A 81 -7.16 -4.02 -8.39
N PRO A 82 -7.07 -3.97 -9.73
CA PRO A 82 -5.92 -4.51 -10.45
C PRO A 82 -4.63 -3.83 -10.00
N VAL A 83 -3.61 -4.62 -9.61
CA VAL A 83 -2.36 -4.09 -9.07
C VAL A 83 -1.34 -3.93 -10.20
N GLY A 84 -1.16 -2.71 -10.69
CA GLY A 84 -0.26 -2.41 -11.80
C GLY A 84 1.20 -2.82 -11.57
N GLN A 85 1.69 -2.86 -10.33
CA GLN A 85 3.04 -3.39 -10.02
C GLN A 85 3.18 -4.90 -10.30
N LYS A 86 2.07 -5.63 -10.37
CA LYS A 86 2.00 -7.06 -10.68
C LYS A 86 1.58 -7.35 -12.12
N ASP A 87 1.37 -6.30 -12.92
CA ASP A 87 1.06 -6.39 -14.35
C ASP A 87 2.28 -5.96 -15.17
N ALA A 88 2.85 -6.90 -15.92
CA ALA A 88 3.99 -6.63 -16.80
C ALA A 88 3.58 -6.04 -18.16
N THR A 89 2.29 -5.99 -18.46
CA THR A 89 1.77 -5.57 -19.77
C THR A 89 1.65 -4.05 -19.89
N GLY A 90 1.27 -3.57 -21.08
CA GLY A 90 0.89 -2.18 -21.28
C GLY A 90 -0.38 -1.76 -20.54
N ALA A 91 -1.20 -2.70 -20.07
CA ALA A 91 -2.42 -2.40 -19.32
C ALA A 91 -2.15 -2.05 -17.84
N ALA A 92 -0.90 -2.21 -17.38
CA ALA A 92 -0.51 -1.93 -16.01
C ALA A 92 -0.88 -0.49 -15.60
N THR A 93 -1.76 -0.36 -14.63
CA THR A 93 -2.16 0.95 -14.07
C THR A 93 -0.99 1.59 -13.34
N LEU A 94 -0.54 2.75 -13.80
CA LEU A 94 0.52 3.53 -13.17
C LEU A 94 -0.05 4.56 -12.20
N CYS A 95 -1.10 5.30 -12.61
CA CYS A 95 -1.79 6.25 -11.74
C CYS A 95 -3.26 5.90 -11.56
N TYR A 96 -3.61 5.43 -10.37
CA TYR A 96 -4.96 5.07 -10.00
C TYR A 96 -5.90 6.27 -9.84
N CYS A 97 -5.37 7.45 -9.51
CA CYS A 97 -6.21 8.66 -9.36
C CYS A 97 -6.80 9.13 -10.68
N PHE A 98 -6.10 8.89 -11.80
CA PHE A 98 -6.46 9.40 -13.12
C PHE A 98 -6.59 8.30 -14.18
N GLY A 99 -6.59 7.03 -13.77
CA GLY A 99 -6.75 5.89 -14.67
C GLY A 99 -5.62 5.73 -15.71
N VAL A 100 -4.43 6.24 -15.44
CA VAL A 100 -3.31 6.23 -16.41
C VAL A 100 -2.63 4.87 -16.39
N THR A 101 -2.49 4.25 -17.56
CA THR A 101 -1.76 3.00 -17.76
C THR A 101 -0.34 3.23 -18.31
N ARG A 102 0.48 2.17 -18.29
CA ARG A 102 1.81 2.17 -18.92
C ARG A 102 1.71 2.47 -20.41
N ARG A 103 0.72 1.91 -21.11
CA ARG A 103 0.49 2.16 -22.54
C ARG A 103 0.24 3.64 -22.81
N ASP A 104 -0.57 4.30 -22.00
CA ASP A 104 -0.88 5.72 -22.18
C ASP A 104 0.38 6.58 -22.07
N VAL A 105 1.19 6.35 -21.02
CA VAL A 105 2.45 7.09 -20.81
C VAL A 105 3.46 6.85 -21.93
N LEU A 106 3.53 5.65 -22.49
CA LEU A 106 4.40 5.34 -23.62
C LEU A 106 3.90 5.97 -24.93
N ALA A 107 2.59 6.15 -25.08
CA ALA A 107 1.98 6.79 -26.24
C ALA A 107 2.08 8.33 -26.19
N ASP A 108 1.95 8.92 -24.99
CA ASP A 108 2.04 10.36 -24.78
C ASP A 108 2.82 10.71 -23.49
N PRO A 109 4.09 11.14 -23.61
CA PRO A 109 4.90 11.59 -22.48
C PRO A 109 4.32 12.80 -21.72
N ALA A 110 3.42 13.59 -22.33
CA ALA A 110 2.78 14.72 -21.66
C ALA A 110 1.87 14.28 -20.50
N ILE A 111 1.41 13.03 -20.50
CA ILE A 111 0.60 12.46 -19.41
C ILE A 111 1.37 12.45 -18.10
N LYS A 112 2.67 12.12 -18.11
CA LYS A 112 3.51 12.18 -16.89
C LYS A 112 3.53 13.60 -16.32
N LYS A 113 3.66 14.62 -17.19
CA LYS A 113 3.60 16.02 -16.79
C LYS A 113 2.23 16.39 -16.20
N TYR A 114 1.13 15.98 -16.83
CA TYR A 114 -0.22 16.19 -16.29
C TYR A 114 -0.35 15.62 -14.86
N VAL A 115 0.05 14.37 -14.64
CA VAL A 115 -0.02 13.72 -13.33
C VAL A 115 0.86 14.45 -12.29
N MET A 116 2.04 14.92 -12.68
CA MET A 116 2.90 15.74 -11.81
C MET A 116 2.21 17.04 -11.40
N ASP A 117 1.60 17.76 -12.34
CA ASP A 117 0.91 19.03 -12.09
C ASP A 117 -0.31 18.82 -11.18
N GLN A 118 -1.11 17.77 -11.40
CA GLN A 118 -2.25 17.43 -10.53
C GLN A 118 -1.79 17.06 -9.11
N THR A 119 -0.69 16.31 -8.99
CA THR A 119 -0.11 15.95 -7.67
C THR A 119 0.34 17.20 -6.92
N LYS A 120 1.01 18.14 -7.61
CA LYS A 120 1.43 19.43 -7.03
C LYS A 120 0.24 20.27 -6.55
N ASN A 121 -0.87 20.22 -7.29
CA ASN A 121 -2.12 20.89 -6.94
C ASN A 121 -2.95 20.14 -5.88
N LYS A 122 -2.43 19.05 -5.31
CA LYS A 122 -3.13 18.20 -4.33
C LYS A 122 -4.47 17.66 -4.83
N ALA A 123 -4.60 17.48 -6.15
CA ALA A 123 -5.80 16.99 -6.82
C ALA A 123 -5.83 15.45 -6.96
N CYS A 124 -4.99 14.74 -6.20
CA CYS A 124 -4.90 13.28 -6.21
C CYS A 124 -5.15 12.70 -4.82
N ALA A 125 -5.66 11.47 -4.75
CA ALA A 125 -5.93 10.73 -3.52
C ALA A 125 -5.09 9.45 -3.42
N CYS A 126 -3.78 9.54 -3.72
CA CYS A 126 -2.90 8.36 -3.81
C CYS A 126 -2.88 7.49 -2.54
N SER A 127 -3.06 8.10 -1.36
CA SER A 127 -3.09 7.37 -0.09
C SER A 127 -4.25 6.37 0.02
N THR A 128 -5.32 6.51 -0.75
CA THR A 128 -6.47 5.59 -0.76
C THR A 128 -6.74 4.96 -2.11
N GLN A 129 -6.35 5.60 -3.21
CA GLN A 129 -6.58 5.11 -4.57
C GLN A 129 -5.45 4.20 -5.08
N ASN A 130 -4.21 4.39 -4.62
CA ASN A 130 -3.10 3.52 -5.01
C ASN A 130 -3.02 2.36 -4.01
N PRO A 131 -3.02 1.08 -4.45
CA PRO A 131 -2.87 -0.08 -3.58
C PRO A 131 -1.67 -0.02 -2.63
N SER A 132 -0.58 0.64 -3.04
CA SER A 132 0.58 0.80 -2.16
C SER A 132 0.45 1.90 -1.11
N GLY A 133 -0.61 2.71 -1.16
CA GLY A 133 -0.80 3.90 -0.31
C GLY A 133 0.20 5.04 -0.59
N LEU A 134 0.98 4.96 -1.67
CA LEU A 134 2.06 5.91 -1.99
C LEU A 134 1.78 6.66 -3.30
N CYS A 135 2.49 7.77 -3.51
CA CYS A 135 2.40 8.55 -4.74
C CYS A 135 2.72 7.69 -5.97
N CYS A 136 1.82 7.70 -6.95
CA CYS A 136 1.93 6.93 -8.20
C CYS A 136 3.17 7.28 -9.04
N LEU A 137 3.70 8.51 -8.93
CA LEU A 137 4.84 8.98 -9.73
C LEU A 137 6.09 8.11 -9.55
N LYS A 138 6.24 7.38 -8.43
CA LYS A 138 7.31 6.39 -8.23
C LYS A 138 7.25 5.25 -9.27
N ASN A 139 6.07 4.94 -9.78
CA ASN A 139 5.84 3.81 -10.70
C ASN A 139 6.03 4.20 -12.17
N PHE A 140 6.17 5.50 -12.48
CA PHE A 140 6.35 5.95 -13.85
C PHE A 140 7.74 5.57 -14.36
N PRO A 141 7.87 5.18 -15.64
CA PRO A 141 9.18 5.02 -16.27
C PRO A 141 10.04 6.27 -16.10
N LYS A 142 11.36 6.08 -15.97
CA LYS A 142 12.32 7.19 -15.87
C LYS A 142 12.33 7.98 -17.17
#